data_AF-A0A2V9ZNU3-F1
#
_entry.id   AF-A0A2V9ZNU3-F1
#
_cell.length_a   1.000
_cell.length_b   1.000
_cell.length_c   1.000
_cell.angle_alpha   90.00
_cell.angle_beta   90.00
_cell.angle_gamma   90.00
#
_symmetry.space_group_name_H-M   'P 1'
#
loop_
_entity.id
_entity.type
_entity.pdbx_description
1 polymer ?
#
loop_
_entity_poly.entity_id
_entity_poly.type
_entity_poly.pdbx_seq_one_letter_code
_entity_poly.pdbx_strand_id
1 'polypeptide(L)'
;MNQIRTGGLKKSIMDYGLKGESIICFAGEDWWYHHPHSKNHILRRLARDNKVLFVNSLTLGLPSVSNKDFFLKISRKLKSYLRWLRRVPDGLYVMTPIVLPFFGSRALRWINQHLLLIQMRLAMFFLGIRNPILWVAIPSAADVAQRLQTKILLYQVSDKYDANEDSALSRDVIRTLDQRLKNLADVVMYSGRKLFEESHVPHRYFLEQAVDFAHFAEPAPEAAPDAVVIPHPVLGYLGALDYVMDVPLIEEVAKRRRDWHWMLVGLRSNLVRIDAPNVHFLGPKPYSELPAYVRQT
;
A
#
# COMPACT_ATOMS: atom_id res chain seq x y z
N MET A 1 34.02 -32.82 -23.68
CA MET A 1 34.34 -31.37 -23.73
C MET A 1 33.06 -30.64 -24.14
N ASN A 2 32.33 -30.08 -23.18
CA ASN A 2 31.36 -28.98 -23.36
C ASN A 2 30.81 -28.62 -21.99
N GLN A 3 31.52 -27.73 -21.30
CA GLN A 3 31.04 -27.09 -20.08
C GLN A 3 29.96 -26.09 -20.45
N ILE A 4 28.72 -26.39 -20.09
CA ILE A 4 27.63 -25.42 -20.05
C ILE A 4 27.98 -24.45 -18.91
N ARG A 5 28.45 -23.26 -19.28
CA ARG A 5 28.64 -22.14 -18.35
C ARG A 5 27.27 -21.73 -17.83
N THR A 6 26.90 -22.21 -16.65
CA THR A 6 25.86 -21.60 -15.81
C THR A 6 26.41 -20.28 -15.26
N GLY A 7 26.46 -19.27 -16.12
CA GLY A 7 26.70 -17.89 -15.73
C GLY A 7 25.48 -17.37 -15.01
N GLY A 8 25.43 -17.55 -13.69
CA GLY A 8 24.45 -16.88 -12.84
C GLY A 8 24.52 -15.38 -13.11
N LEU A 9 23.43 -14.80 -13.62
CA LEU A 9 23.26 -13.36 -13.71
C LEU A 9 23.28 -12.76 -12.30
N LYS A 10 24.47 -12.47 -11.77
CA LYS A 10 24.63 -11.37 -10.82
C LYS A 10 24.36 -10.10 -11.61
N LYS A 11 23.08 -9.77 -11.78
CA LYS A 11 22.65 -8.46 -12.28
C LYS A 11 23.18 -7.45 -11.27
N SER A 12 24.30 -6.81 -11.59
CA SER A 12 24.76 -5.63 -10.87
C SER A 12 23.58 -4.65 -10.88
N ILE A 13 22.97 -4.42 -9.71
CA ILE A 13 21.96 -3.39 -9.56
C ILE A 13 22.74 -2.10 -9.81
N MET A 14 22.54 -1.50 -10.98
CA MET A 14 23.07 -0.18 -11.30
C MET A 14 22.76 0.74 -10.12
N ASP A 15 23.79 1.38 -9.57
CA ASP A 15 23.61 2.34 -8.51
C ASP A 15 23.02 3.61 -9.12
N TYR A 16 21.71 3.81 -8.93
CA TYR A 16 21.00 5.00 -9.36
C TYR A 16 21.27 6.21 -8.44
N GLY A 17 22.34 6.16 -7.63
CA GLY A 17 22.71 7.22 -6.69
C GLY A 17 21.84 7.27 -5.43
N LEU A 18 21.18 6.15 -5.12
CA LEU A 18 20.25 6.04 -3.98
C LEU A 18 20.82 5.20 -2.84
N LYS A 19 22.07 4.73 -2.88
CA LYS A 19 22.66 3.92 -1.80
C LYS A 19 23.15 4.78 -0.65
N GLY A 20 22.99 4.29 0.59
CA GLY A 20 23.44 4.99 1.81
C GLY A 20 22.54 6.15 2.23
N GLU A 21 21.40 6.36 1.56
CA GLU A 21 20.46 7.42 1.86
C GLU A 21 19.57 7.08 3.07
N SER A 22 18.97 8.13 3.64
CA SER A 22 17.88 7.98 4.60
C SER A 22 16.55 8.31 3.93
N ILE A 23 15.59 7.40 4.02
CA ILE A 23 14.30 7.51 3.34
C ILE A 23 13.18 7.44 4.39
N ILE A 24 12.31 8.44 4.42
CA ILE A 24 11.10 8.43 5.26
C ILE A 24 9.89 8.34 4.35
N CYS A 25 8.99 7.38 4.58
CA CYS A 25 7.79 7.21 3.77
C CYS A 25 6.51 7.34 4.60
N PHE A 26 5.67 8.34 4.28
CA PHE A 26 4.28 8.40 4.74
C PHE A 26 3.38 7.65 3.74
N ALA A 27 3.25 6.33 3.94
CA ALA A 27 2.64 5.45 2.95
C ALA A 27 1.10 5.52 2.90
N GLY A 28 0.44 6.07 3.92
CA GLY A 28 -1.02 6.13 4.01
C GLY A 28 -1.70 4.80 4.38
N GLU A 29 -0.91 3.81 4.78
CA GLU A 29 -1.35 2.45 5.12
C GLU A 29 -0.66 1.97 6.40
N ASP A 30 -1.21 0.95 7.07
CA ASP A 30 -0.63 0.34 8.27
C ASP A 30 0.17 -0.92 7.90
N TRP A 31 1.49 -0.90 8.17
CA TRP A 31 2.41 -2.01 7.90
C TRP A 31 1.97 -3.34 8.51
N TRP A 32 1.29 -3.28 9.67
CA TRP A 32 0.94 -4.46 10.46
C TRP A 32 -0.33 -5.18 10.00
N TYR A 33 -1.21 -4.48 9.29
CA TYR A 33 -2.60 -4.91 9.12
C TYR A 33 -3.06 -4.92 7.66
N HIS A 34 -2.37 -4.20 6.78
CA HIS A 34 -2.70 -4.19 5.36
C HIS A 34 -1.83 -5.19 4.59
N HIS A 35 -2.42 -5.73 3.52
CA HIS A 35 -1.64 -6.47 2.54
C HIS A 35 -0.55 -5.56 1.95
N PRO A 36 0.66 -6.08 1.66
CA PRO A 36 1.72 -5.27 1.08
C PRO A 36 1.27 -4.62 -0.24
N HIS A 37 1.13 -3.29 -0.23
CA HIS A 37 0.99 -2.49 -1.43
C HIS A 37 2.35 -2.28 -2.12
N SER A 38 2.34 -1.77 -3.35
CA SER A 38 3.54 -1.50 -4.17
C SER A 38 4.67 -0.79 -3.42
N LYS A 39 4.34 0.20 -2.57
CA LYS A 39 5.31 0.94 -1.75
C LYS A 39 6.05 0.05 -0.76
N ASN A 40 5.37 -0.93 -0.14
CA ASN A 40 6.02 -1.90 0.74
C ASN A 40 7.08 -2.70 -0.02
N HIS A 41 6.73 -3.18 -1.22
CA HIS A 41 7.67 -3.90 -2.08
C HIS A 41 8.88 -3.05 -2.51
N ILE A 42 8.68 -1.76 -2.77
CA ILE A 42 9.77 -0.83 -3.12
C ILE A 42 10.65 -0.55 -1.89
N LEU A 43 10.04 -0.20 -0.75
CA LEU A 43 10.75 0.14 0.48
C LEU A 43 11.57 -1.05 1.03
N ARG A 44 11.07 -2.29 0.92
CA ARG A 44 11.83 -3.51 1.25
C ARG A 44 13.10 -3.65 0.42
N ARG A 45 13.04 -3.31 -0.88
CA ARG A 45 14.20 -3.34 -1.76
C ARG A 45 15.18 -2.22 -1.42
N LEU A 46 14.67 -1.00 -1.19
CA LEU A 46 15.49 0.14 -0.80
C LEU A 46 16.19 -0.07 0.55
N ALA A 47 15.54 -0.73 1.51
CA ALA A 47 16.09 -1.00 2.84
C ALA A 47 17.33 -1.90 2.86
N ARG A 48 17.67 -2.55 1.74
CA ARG A 48 18.90 -3.35 1.61
C ARG A 48 20.16 -2.49 1.68
N ASP A 49 20.10 -1.32 1.05
CA ASP A 49 21.24 -0.41 0.92
C ASP A 49 21.00 0.94 1.63
N ASN A 50 19.82 1.13 2.24
CA ASN A 50 19.39 2.42 2.80
C ASN A 50 18.76 2.30 4.17
N LYS A 51 18.76 3.42 4.90
CA LYS A 51 18.03 3.55 6.15
C LYS A 51 16.60 4.01 5.87
N VAL A 52 15.65 3.08 5.99
CA VAL A 52 14.24 3.33 5.66
C VAL A 52 13.39 3.42 6.92
N LEU A 53 12.58 4.47 7.02
CA LEU A 53 11.54 4.66 8.02
C LEU A 53 10.17 4.71 7.34
N PHE A 54 9.37 3.67 7.52
CA PHE A 54 7.96 3.64 7.15
C PHE A 54 7.11 4.26 8.26
N VAL A 55 6.26 5.21 7.92
CA VAL A 55 5.31 5.84 8.85
C VAL A 55 3.92 5.32 8.55
N ASN A 56 3.35 4.60 9.52
CA ASN A 56 1.99 4.09 9.46
C ASN A 56 0.97 5.21 9.25
N SER A 57 -0.20 4.84 8.72
CA SER A 57 -1.22 5.80 8.35
C SER A 57 -1.56 6.80 9.45
N LEU A 58 -1.68 8.06 9.04
CA LEU A 58 -2.13 9.18 9.88
C LEU A 58 -3.66 9.21 10.03
N THR A 59 -4.38 8.45 9.20
CA THR A 59 -5.84 8.40 9.27
C THR A 59 -6.27 7.50 10.41
N LEU A 60 -6.61 8.14 11.53
CA LEU A 60 -7.63 7.62 12.42
C LEU A 60 -8.98 7.73 11.72
N GLY A 61 -9.26 6.82 10.79
CA GLY A 61 -10.64 6.33 10.71
C GLY A 61 -10.94 5.75 12.08
N LEU A 62 -11.44 6.58 13.02
CA LEU A 62 -12.19 6.02 14.13
C LEU A 62 -13.31 5.25 13.44
N PRO A 63 -13.39 3.91 13.60
CA PRO A 63 -14.59 3.23 13.19
C PRO A 63 -15.77 3.98 13.81
N SER A 64 -16.81 4.26 13.02
CA SER A 64 -18.06 4.80 13.57
C SER A 64 -18.40 4.04 14.86
N VAL A 65 -18.86 4.74 15.90
CA VAL A 65 -19.20 4.14 17.21
C VAL A 65 -20.23 3.01 17.06
N SER A 66 -20.94 2.97 15.91
CA SER A 66 -21.87 1.93 15.49
C SER A 66 -21.20 0.62 14.97
N ASN A 67 -19.88 0.59 14.79
CA ASN A 67 -19.18 -0.58 14.23
C ASN A 67 -18.87 -1.62 15.32
N LYS A 68 -19.31 -2.86 15.12
CA LYS A 68 -19.12 -3.99 16.06
C LYS A 68 -17.63 -4.29 16.37
N ASP A 69 -16.70 -3.84 15.52
CA ASP A 69 -15.26 -4.02 15.70
C ASP A 69 -14.54 -2.82 16.38
N PHE A 70 -15.27 -1.85 16.94
CA PHE A 70 -14.71 -0.63 17.54
C PHE A 70 -13.59 -0.92 18.57
N PHE A 71 -13.86 -1.78 19.55
CA PHE A 71 -12.88 -2.15 20.59
C PHE A 71 -11.70 -2.97 20.05
N LEU A 72 -11.93 -3.84 19.06
CA LEU A 72 -10.88 -4.60 18.38
C LEU A 72 -9.94 -3.67 17.60
N LYS A 73 -10.47 -2.68 16.89
CA LYS A 73 -9.67 -1.68 16.17
C LYS A 73 -8.89 -0.78 17.12
N ILE A 74 -9.47 -0.38 18.25
CA ILE A 74 -8.79 0.41 19.29
C ILE A 74 -7.67 -0.39 19.96
N SER A 75 -7.93 -1.64 20.37
CA SER A 75 -6.91 -2.48 21.01
C SER A 75 -5.74 -2.80 20.07
N ARG A 76 -6.01 -3.05 18.78
CA ARG A 76 -4.97 -3.16 17.74
C ARG A 76 -4.15 -1.88 17.61
N LYS A 77 -4.80 -0.71 17.58
CA LYS A 77 -4.10 0.58 17.55
C LYS A 77 -3.28 0.84 18.80
N LEU A 78 -3.79 0.52 20.00
CA LEU A 78 -3.06 0.67 21.25
C LEU A 78 -1.82 -0.25 21.30
N LYS A 79 -1.95 -1.51 20.85
CA LYS A 79 -0.80 -2.41 20.66
C LYS A 79 0.20 -1.88 19.62
N SER A 80 -0.27 -1.22 18.57
CA SER A 80 0.56 -0.55 17.58
C SER A 80 1.29 0.68 18.16
N TYR A 81 0.63 1.46 19.03
CA TYR A 81 1.27 2.58 19.75
C TYR A 81 2.34 2.11 20.73
N LEU A 82 2.16 0.97 21.40
CA LEU A 82 3.22 0.33 22.20
C LEU A 82 4.43 -0.11 21.36
N ARG A 83 4.25 -0.24 20.04
CA ARG A 83 5.30 -0.54 19.06
C ARG A 83 5.86 0.73 18.39
N TRP A 84 5.55 1.93 18.94
CA TRP A 84 5.90 3.26 18.44
C TRP A 84 6.96 3.31 17.34
N LEU A 85 8.19 2.85 17.63
CA LEU A 85 9.26 2.67 16.65
C LEU A 85 9.86 1.25 16.75
N ARG A 86 9.80 0.46 15.68
CA ARG A 86 10.34 -0.92 15.63
C ARG A 86 11.06 -1.21 14.33
N ARG A 87 12.16 -1.97 14.42
CA ARG A 87 12.79 -2.59 13.24
C ARG A 87 12.04 -3.88 12.90
N VAL A 88 11.66 -4.05 11.63
CA VAL A 88 10.99 -5.27 11.14
C VAL A 88 12.00 -6.22 10.47
N PRO A 89 11.66 -7.52 10.32
CA PRO A 89 12.55 -8.49 9.68
C PRO A 89 13.00 -8.09 8.27
N ASP A 90 12.19 -7.30 7.56
CA ASP A 90 12.49 -6.76 6.23
C ASP A 90 13.62 -5.72 6.20
N GLY A 91 14.21 -5.37 7.34
CA GLY A 91 15.40 -4.51 7.43
C GLY A 91 15.11 -3.01 7.62
N LEU A 92 13.85 -2.57 7.47
CA LEU A 92 13.44 -1.18 7.71
C LEU A 92 12.87 -0.94 9.12
N TYR A 93 12.67 0.33 9.45
CA TYR A 93 11.99 0.77 10.67
C TYR A 93 10.55 1.16 10.36
N VAL A 94 9.62 0.80 11.24
CA VAL A 94 8.21 1.17 11.17
C VAL A 94 7.89 2.03 12.37
N MET A 95 7.33 3.21 12.12
CA MET A 95 6.79 4.10 13.15
C MET A 95 5.26 4.11 13.12
N THR A 96 4.63 3.89 14.27
CA THR A 96 3.20 4.14 14.46
C THR A 96 2.99 5.46 15.18
N PRO A 97 2.52 6.52 14.49
CA PRO A 97 2.33 7.81 15.12
C PRO A 97 1.16 7.82 16.09
N ILE A 98 1.37 8.35 17.29
CA ILE A 98 0.31 8.61 18.26
C ILE A 98 -0.45 9.86 17.81
N VAL A 99 -1.74 9.69 17.51
CA VAL A 99 -2.64 10.77 17.08
C VAL A 99 -3.85 10.81 18.02
N LEU A 100 -4.32 12.01 18.37
CA LEU A 100 -5.51 12.21 19.20
C LEU A 100 -6.79 12.12 18.34
N PRO A 101 -7.84 11.41 18.80
CA PRO A 101 -8.98 10.96 17.99
C PRO A 101 -9.98 12.02 17.47
N PHE A 102 -9.83 13.31 17.78
CA PHE A 102 -10.87 14.32 17.53
C PHE A 102 -10.40 15.41 16.55
N PHE A 103 -10.86 15.33 15.29
CA PHE A 103 -10.37 16.17 14.19
C PHE A 103 -11.25 17.38 13.83
N GLY A 104 -12.44 17.52 14.45
CA GLY A 104 -13.37 18.62 14.14
C GLY A 104 -12.79 20.01 14.46
N SER A 105 -12.03 20.13 15.56
CA SER A 105 -11.47 21.41 16.03
C SER A 105 -10.16 21.77 15.33
N ARG A 106 -10.03 23.04 14.92
CA ARG A 106 -8.78 23.61 14.36
C ARG A 106 -7.61 23.48 15.34
N ALA A 107 -7.86 23.70 16.63
CA ALA A 107 -6.85 23.61 17.68
C ALA A 107 -6.33 22.17 17.86
N LEU A 108 -7.21 21.17 17.83
CA LEU A 108 -6.80 19.76 17.96
C LEU A 108 -6.02 19.27 16.74
N ARG A 109 -6.36 19.74 15.53
CA ARG A 109 -5.54 19.47 14.34
C ARG A 109 -4.14 20.05 14.50
N TRP A 110 -4.03 21.29 14.99
CA TRP A 110 -2.74 21.91 15.28
C TRP A 110 -1.94 21.12 16.33
N ILE A 111 -2.57 20.66 17.42
CA ILE A 111 -1.92 19.81 18.43
C ILE A 111 -1.43 18.51 17.81
N ASN A 112 -2.26 17.81 17.03
CA ASN A 112 -1.90 16.56 16.36
C ASN A 112 -0.71 16.75 15.40
N GLN A 113 -0.68 17.87 14.65
CA GLN A 113 0.43 18.20 13.75
C GLN A 113 1.75 18.39 14.52
N HIS A 114 1.72 19.12 15.64
CA HIS A 114 2.92 19.33 16.47
C HIS A 114 3.37 18.05 17.17
N LEU A 115 2.44 17.27 17.71
CA LEU A 115 2.74 15.98 18.33
C LEU A 115 3.37 15.03 17.31
N LEU A 116 2.86 14.99 16.08
CA LEU A 116 3.44 14.19 15.00
C LEU A 116 4.84 14.67 14.63
N LEU A 117 5.05 15.99 14.52
CA LEU A 117 6.36 16.56 14.21
C LEU A 117 7.41 16.24 15.29
N ILE A 118 7.03 16.30 16.58
CA ILE A 118 7.90 15.91 17.70
C ILE A 118 8.26 14.43 17.60
N GLN A 119 7.27 13.56 17.39
CA GLN A 119 7.51 12.11 17.21
C GLN A 119 8.45 11.82 16.04
N MET A 120 8.26 12.51 14.90
CA MET A 120 9.15 12.38 13.74
C MET A 120 10.58 12.81 14.06
N ARG A 121 10.77 13.96 14.72
CA ARG A 121 12.10 14.44 15.10
C ARG A 121 12.80 13.50 16.09
N LEU A 122 12.06 12.94 17.04
CA LEU A 122 12.59 11.92 17.97
C LEU A 122 12.98 10.64 17.24
N ALA A 123 12.13 10.13 16.35
CA ALA A 123 12.44 8.95 15.55
C ALA A 123 13.67 9.19 14.66
N MET A 124 13.74 10.35 13.99
CA MET A 124 14.92 10.73 13.20
C MET A 124 16.19 10.81 14.06
N PHE A 125 16.10 11.36 15.26
CA PHE A 125 17.22 11.42 16.20
C PHE A 125 17.69 10.01 16.61
N PHE A 126 16.79 9.13 17.07
CA PHE A 126 17.13 7.76 17.48
C PHE A 126 17.69 6.91 16.34
N LEU A 127 17.24 7.16 15.11
CA LEU A 127 17.73 6.46 13.93
C LEU A 127 18.96 7.13 13.31
N GLY A 128 19.40 8.29 13.78
CA GLY A 128 20.47 9.07 13.14
C GLY A 128 20.16 9.44 11.70
N ILE A 129 18.90 9.75 11.39
CA ILE A 129 18.44 10.25 10.09
C ILE A 129 18.60 11.76 10.05
N ARG A 130 19.34 12.26 9.05
CA ARG A 130 19.49 13.70 8.76
C ARG A 130 19.24 13.92 7.29
N ASN A 131 18.53 15.00 6.95
CA ASN A 131 18.21 15.40 5.58
C ASN A 131 17.69 14.24 4.69
N PRO A 132 16.58 13.57 5.06
CA PRO A 132 16.11 12.38 4.35
C PRO A 132 15.50 12.72 2.99
N ILE A 133 15.42 11.73 2.11
CA ILE A 133 14.44 11.68 1.03
C ILE A 133 13.08 11.41 1.68
N LEU A 134 12.15 12.37 1.55
CA LEU A 134 10.81 12.27 2.11
C LEU A 134 9.82 11.85 1.02
N TRP A 135 9.29 10.64 1.14
CA TRP A 135 8.25 10.12 0.26
C TRP A 135 6.89 10.23 0.93
N VAL A 136 6.02 11.09 0.40
CA VAL A 136 4.65 11.26 0.86
C VAL A 136 3.70 10.59 -0.13
N ALA A 137 2.85 9.68 0.33
CA ALA A 137 1.83 9.01 -0.49
C ALA A 137 0.40 9.23 0.05
N ILE A 138 0.22 10.19 0.97
CA ILE A 138 -1.07 10.56 1.53
C ILE A 138 -1.14 12.07 1.80
N PRO A 139 -2.23 12.78 1.42
CA PRO A 139 -2.34 14.22 1.62
C PRO A 139 -2.21 14.70 3.07
N SER A 140 -2.66 13.88 4.04
CA SER A 140 -2.64 14.23 5.47
C SER A 140 -1.24 14.46 6.06
N ALA A 141 -0.17 14.02 5.38
CA ALA A 141 1.20 14.25 5.81
C ALA A 141 1.75 15.63 5.41
N ALA A 142 0.99 16.43 4.64
CA ALA A 142 1.45 17.71 4.11
C ALA A 142 1.98 18.69 5.16
N ASP A 143 1.35 18.74 6.35
CA ASP A 143 1.75 19.70 7.40
C ASP A 143 3.12 19.36 7.99
N VAL A 144 3.45 18.07 8.06
CA VAL A 144 4.73 17.59 8.57
C VAL A 144 5.77 17.66 7.49
N ALA A 145 5.42 17.31 6.24
CA ALA A 145 6.33 17.41 5.10
C ALA A 145 6.88 18.82 4.93
N GLN A 146 6.03 19.85 5.06
CA GLN A 146 6.44 21.26 4.95
C GLN A 146 7.43 21.69 6.06
N ARG A 147 7.41 21.05 7.23
CA ARG A 147 8.18 21.46 8.41
C ARG A 147 9.43 20.62 8.66
N LEU A 148 9.58 19.51 7.94
CA LEU A 148 10.78 18.68 7.99
C LEU A 148 11.80 19.21 6.99
N GLN A 149 13.06 19.31 7.43
CA GLN A 149 14.17 19.53 6.51
C GLN A 149 14.43 18.22 5.76
N THR A 150 14.36 18.27 4.43
CA THR A 150 14.48 17.11 3.55
C THR A 150 15.44 17.39 2.41
N LYS A 151 16.07 16.33 1.89
CA LYS A 151 16.96 16.40 0.73
C LYS A 151 16.15 16.51 -0.56
N ILE A 152 15.09 15.72 -0.64
CA ILE A 152 14.11 15.67 -1.73
C ILE A 152 12.75 15.34 -1.10
N LEU A 153 11.72 16.09 -1.46
CA LEU A 153 10.33 15.76 -1.21
C LEU A 153 9.71 15.14 -2.47
N LEU A 154 9.47 13.84 -2.38
CA LEU A 154 8.75 13.06 -3.38
C LEU A 154 7.27 12.95 -2.95
N TYR A 155 6.36 13.48 -3.76
CA TYR A 155 4.92 13.26 -3.57
C TYR A 155 4.38 12.25 -4.58
N GLN A 156 3.82 11.14 -4.10
CA GLN A 156 3.18 10.12 -4.93
C GLN A 156 1.65 10.28 -4.88
N VAL A 157 1.05 10.58 -6.03
CA VAL A 157 -0.38 10.59 -6.26
C VAL A 157 -0.80 9.24 -6.83
N SER A 158 -1.36 8.38 -5.98
CA SER A 158 -1.84 7.06 -6.39
C SER A 158 -3.32 7.00 -6.72
N ASP A 159 -4.11 7.93 -6.18
CA ASP A 159 -5.57 7.90 -6.24
C ASP A 159 -6.15 9.33 -6.24
N LYS A 160 -7.43 9.44 -6.59
CA LYS A 160 -8.20 10.67 -6.48
C LYS A 160 -8.70 10.83 -5.04
N TYR A 161 -7.81 11.30 -4.16
CA TYR A 161 -8.06 11.36 -2.72
C TYR A 161 -9.33 12.13 -2.30
N ASP A 162 -9.76 13.14 -3.07
CA ASP A 162 -10.96 13.92 -2.77
C ASP A 162 -12.28 13.24 -3.21
N ALA A 163 -12.19 12.15 -3.97
CA ALA A 163 -13.31 11.28 -4.29
C ALA A 163 -13.53 10.17 -3.24
N ASN A 164 -12.59 9.98 -2.30
CA ASN A 164 -12.68 8.95 -1.28
C ASN A 164 -13.69 9.33 -0.19
N GLU A 165 -14.83 8.64 -0.19
CA GLU A 165 -15.95 8.92 0.73
C GLU A 165 -15.66 8.45 2.17
N ASP A 166 -14.76 7.49 2.35
CA ASP A 166 -14.35 6.95 3.65
C ASP A 166 -13.31 7.80 4.40
N SER A 167 -12.96 8.98 3.88
CA SER A 167 -12.01 9.87 4.54
C SER A 167 -12.65 10.58 5.74
N ALA A 168 -11.94 10.58 6.88
CA ALA A 168 -12.31 11.37 8.05
C ALA A 168 -12.13 12.90 7.84
N LEU A 169 -11.49 13.31 6.74
CA LEU A 169 -11.30 14.72 6.36
C LEU A 169 -12.28 15.11 5.25
N SER A 170 -12.76 16.35 5.27
CA SER A 170 -13.63 16.84 4.19
C SER A 170 -12.89 16.89 2.85
N ARG A 171 -13.64 16.74 1.76
CA ARG A 171 -13.10 16.76 0.38
C ARG A 171 -12.26 18.02 0.11
N ASP A 172 -12.71 19.19 0.57
CA ASP A 172 -11.99 20.45 0.38
C ASP A 172 -10.67 20.52 1.16
N VAL A 173 -10.63 19.94 2.37
CA VAL A 173 -9.37 19.84 3.13
C VAL A 173 -8.39 18.95 2.39
N ILE A 174 -8.84 17.80 1.87
CA ILE A 174 -7.99 16.87 1.11
C ILE A 174 -7.44 17.56 -0.14
N ARG A 175 -8.30 18.24 -0.93
CA ARG A 175 -7.86 19.01 -2.11
C ARG A 175 -6.81 20.05 -1.76
N THR A 176 -7.01 20.78 -0.67
CA THR A 176 -6.07 21.81 -0.22
C THR A 176 -4.72 21.20 0.14
N LEU A 177 -4.71 20.07 0.85
CA LEU A 177 -3.49 19.38 1.26
C LEU A 177 -2.76 18.75 0.06
N ASP A 178 -3.50 18.15 -0.88
CA ASP A 178 -2.98 17.59 -2.13
C ASP A 178 -2.32 18.68 -2.98
N GLN A 179 -3.00 19.80 -3.21
CA GLN A 179 -2.44 20.92 -3.97
C GLN A 179 -1.21 21.51 -3.27
N ARG A 180 -1.21 21.58 -1.94
CA ARG A 180 -0.04 22.06 -1.19
C ARG A 180 1.15 21.11 -1.36
N LEU A 181 0.95 19.80 -1.29
CA LEU A 181 2.03 18.82 -1.53
C LEU A 181 2.58 18.91 -2.96
N LYS A 182 1.70 19.05 -3.95
CA LYS A 182 2.11 19.26 -5.35
C LYS A 182 2.98 20.50 -5.53
N ASN A 183 2.68 21.58 -4.80
CA ASN A 183 3.46 22.82 -4.87
C ASN A 183 4.78 22.75 -4.08
N LEU A 184 4.85 21.93 -3.03
CA LEU A 184 6.04 21.78 -2.18
C LEU A 184 7.04 20.73 -2.70
N ALA A 185 6.55 19.73 -3.42
CA ALA A 185 7.36 18.59 -3.82
C ALA A 185 8.36 18.93 -4.93
N ASP A 186 9.59 18.43 -4.77
CA ASP A 186 10.61 18.48 -5.82
C ASP A 186 10.26 17.55 -6.99
N VAL A 187 9.55 16.46 -6.68
CA VAL A 187 9.12 15.44 -7.65
C VAL A 187 7.68 15.01 -7.33
N VAL A 188 6.83 14.98 -8.36
CA VAL A 188 5.47 14.43 -8.24
C VAL A 188 5.35 13.16 -9.09
N MET A 189 5.13 12.02 -8.46
CA MET A 189 4.95 10.73 -9.13
C MET A 189 3.49 10.35 -9.20
N TYR A 190 3.05 9.88 -10.36
CA TYR A 190 1.68 9.44 -10.59
C TYR A 190 1.65 7.95 -10.89
N SER A 191 0.78 7.21 -10.20
CA SER A 191 0.56 5.78 -10.49
C SER A 191 -0.59 5.51 -11.46
N GLY A 192 -1.51 6.46 -11.61
CA GLY A 192 -2.62 6.37 -12.58
C GLY A 192 -2.38 7.25 -13.79
N ARG A 193 -2.51 6.68 -15.00
CA ARG A 193 -2.29 7.39 -16.28
C ARG A 193 -3.18 8.62 -16.45
N LYS A 194 -4.48 8.48 -16.15
CA LYS A 194 -5.44 9.60 -16.21
C LYS A 194 -5.03 10.77 -15.31
N LEU A 195 -4.69 10.49 -14.05
CA LEU A 195 -4.26 11.52 -13.09
C LEU A 195 -2.93 12.18 -13.50
N PHE A 196 -2.03 11.40 -14.10
CA PHE A 196 -0.81 11.95 -14.69
C PHE A 196 -1.17 12.93 -15.81
N GLU A 197 -1.92 12.50 -16.83
CA GLU A 197 -2.29 13.29 -18.01
C GLU A 197 -3.06 14.57 -17.67
N GLU A 198 -3.95 14.54 -16.69
CA GLU A 198 -4.70 15.70 -16.20
C GLU A 198 -3.83 16.69 -15.39
N SER A 199 -2.64 16.29 -14.96
CA SER A 199 -1.75 17.12 -14.13
C SER A 199 -0.79 17.99 -14.95
N HIS A 200 -0.63 19.22 -14.47
CA HIS A 200 0.22 20.25 -15.08
C HIS A 200 1.35 20.72 -14.16
N VAL A 201 1.61 19.99 -13.07
CA VAL A 201 2.69 20.35 -12.12
C VAL A 201 4.07 20.11 -12.77
N PRO A 202 5.07 20.96 -12.48
CA PRO A 202 6.43 20.72 -12.96
C PRO A 202 7.02 19.45 -12.33
N HIS A 203 8.06 18.90 -12.96
CA HIS A 203 8.78 17.71 -12.46
C HIS A 203 7.87 16.52 -12.12
N ARG A 204 6.82 16.32 -12.92
CA ARG A 204 5.93 15.16 -12.83
C ARG A 204 6.49 13.96 -13.59
N TYR A 205 6.31 12.77 -13.01
CA TYR A 205 6.70 11.51 -13.63
C TYR A 205 5.59 10.48 -13.50
N PHE A 206 5.39 9.68 -14.55
CA PHE A 206 4.50 8.53 -14.51
C PHE A 206 5.31 7.31 -14.04
N LEU A 207 4.89 6.70 -12.93
CA LEU A 207 5.41 5.42 -12.46
C LEU A 207 4.27 4.42 -12.44
N GLU A 208 4.23 3.59 -13.47
CA GLU A 208 3.27 2.51 -13.58
C GLU A 208 3.42 1.52 -12.40
N GLN A 209 2.29 0.94 -11.98
CA GLN A 209 2.34 -0.11 -10.98
C GLN A 209 3.08 -1.32 -11.55
N ALA A 210 4.03 -1.85 -10.79
CA ALA A 210 4.82 -3.00 -11.18
C ALA A 210 4.36 -4.26 -10.44
N VAL A 211 4.70 -5.41 -11.01
CA VAL A 211 4.55 -6.72 -10.39
C VAL A 211 5.87 -7.13 -9.72
N ASP A 212 5.80 -7.94 -8.67
CA ASP A 212 6.97 -8.65 -8.17
C ASP A 212 7.39 -9.73 -9.18
N PHE A 213 8.11 -9.31 -10.21
CA PHE A 213 8.41 -10.15 -11.37
C PHE A 213 9.08 -11.47 -10.97
N ALA A 214 10.07 -11.42 -10.08
CA ALA A 214 10.75 -12.65 -9.64
C ALA A 214 9.82 -13.63 -8.94
N HIS A 215 8.79 -13.12 -8.25
CA HIS A 215 7.81 -13.95 -7.54
C HIS A 215 6.79 -14.61 -8.48
N PHE A 216 6.39 -13.93 -9.57
CA PHE A 216 5.35 -14.41 -10.47
C PHE A 216 5.84 -14.95 -11.82
N ALA A 217 7.09 -14.68 -12.21
CA ALA A 217 7.64 -15.12 -13.50
C ALA A 217 8.06 -16.59 -13.48
N GLU A 218 8.44 -17.12 -12.32
CA GLU A 218 8.73 -18.54 -12.17
C GLU A 218 7.41 -19.29 -11.90
N PRO A 219 7.02 -20.25 -12.75
CA PRO A 219 5.83 -21.05 -12.50
C PRO A 219 6.03 -21.82 -11.20
N ALA A 220 5.03 -21.76 -10.30
CA ALA A 220 5.06 -22.56 -9.09
C ALA A 220 5.25 -24.04 -9.47
N PRO A 221 6.12 -24.80 -8.76
CA PRO A 221 6.41 -26.20 -9.10
C PRO A 221 5.14 -27.05 -9.19
N GLU A 222 4.22 -26.81 -8.26
CA GLU A 222 2.92 -27.44 -8.15
C GLU A 222 1.83 -26.37 -8.12
N ALA A 223 0.67 -26.72 -8.67
CA ALA A 223 -0.51 -25.88 -8.55
C ALA A 223 -1.16 -26.05 -7.17
N ALA A 224 -1.89 -25.03 -6.73
CA ALA A 224 -2.53 -25.07 -5.42
C ALA A 224 -3.57 -26.20 -5.35
N PRO A 225 -3.57 -27.06 -4.30
CA PRO A 225 -4.44 -28.24 -4.24
C PRO A 225 -5.93 -27.93 -4.37
N ASP A 226 -6.38 -26.80 -3.81
CA ASP A 226 -7.77 -26.34 -3.88
C ASP A 226 -8.11 -25.62 -5.19
N ALA A 227 -7.11 -25.29 -6.02
CA ALA A 227 -7.31 -24.78 -7.37
C ALA A 227 -7.34 -25.91 -8.42
N VAL A 228 -6.56 -26.98 -8.23
CA VAL A 228 -6.46 -28.11 -9.19
C VAL A 228 -7.78 -28.88 -9.35
N VAL A 229 -8.63 -28.88 -8.32
CA VAL A 229 -9.94 -29.55 -8.36
C VAL A 229 -11.00 -28.79 -9.17
N ILE A 230 -10.71 -27.55 -9.58
CA ILE A 230 -11.65 -26.71 -10.32
C ILE A 230 -11.64 -27.13 -11.81
N PRO A 231 -12.80 -27.45 -12.42
CA PRO A 231 -12.84 -27.82 -13.83
C PRO A 231 -12.49 -26.62 -14.74
N HIS A 232 -11.93 -26.92 -15.92
CA HIS A 232 -11.54 -25.91 -16.90
C HIS A 232 -12.68 -25.59 -17.88
N PRO A 233 -12.73 -24.36 -18.44
CA PRO A 233 -11.78 -23.26 -18.25
C PRO A 233 -11.98 -22.48 -16.94
N VAL A 234 -10.89 -21.93 -16.41
CA VAL A 234 -10.89 -21.16 -15.15
C VAL A 234 -10.80 -19.66 -15.43
N LEU A 235 -11.65 -18.88 -14.76
CA LEU A 235 -11.58 -17.42 -14.70
C LEU A 235 -11.06 -17.00 -13.32
N GLY A 236 -9.79 -16.62 -13.25
CA GLY A 236 -9.13 -16.30 -11.99
C GLY A 236 -9.22 -14.84 -11.57
N TYR A 237 -9.44 -14.62 -10.28
CA TYR A 237 -9.25 -13.32 -9.63
C TYR A 237 -8.52 -13.48 -8.30
N LEU A 238 -7.46 -12.70 -8.10
CA LEU A 238 -6.68 -12.66 -6.87
C LEU A 238 -6.74 -11.22 -6.32
N GLY A 239 -7.40 -11.03 -5.18
CA GLY A 239 -7.57 -9.69 -4.61
C GLY A 239 -8.69 -9.60 -3.58
N ALA A 240 -8.88 -8.43 -2.99
CA ALA A 240 -10.02 -8.19 -2.11
C ALA A 240 -11.33 -8.28 -2.90
N LEU A 241 -12.28 -9.09 -2.42
CA LEU A 241 -13.59 -9.24 -3.05
C LEU A 241 -14.55 -8.26 -2.36
N ASP A 242 -14.62 -7.03 -2.87
CA ASP A 242 -15.39 -5.94 -2.28
C ASP A 242 -16.27 -5.19 -3.31
N TYR A 243 -16.63 -3.95 -2.99
CA TYR A 243 -17.55 -3.12 -3.77
C TYR A 243 -17.02 -2.77 -5.17
N VAL A 244 -15.73 -2.96 -5.45
CA VAL A 244 -15.17 -2.71 -6.80
C VAL A 244 -15.47 -3.84 -7.77
N MET A 245 -15.96 -4.99 -7.31
CA MET A 245 -16.32 -6.11 -8.18
C MET A 245 -17.70 -5.93 -8.79
N ASP A 246 -17.79 -6.16 -10.11
CA ASP A 246 -19.06 -6.24 -10.84
C ASP A 246 -19.73 -7.60 -10.61
N VAL A 247 -20.36 -7.73 -9.44
CA VAL A 247 -21.10 -8.94 -9.02
C VAL A 247 -22.18 -9.32 -10.05
N PRO A 248 -23.04 -8.39 -10.54
CA PRO A 248 -24.03 -8.71 -11.57
C PRO A 248 -23.42 -9.32 -12.84
N LEU A 249 -22.28 -8.81 -13.31
CA LEU A 249 -21.57 -9.37 -14.47
C LEU A 249 -21.12 -10.81 -14.20
N ILE A 250 -20.50 -11.07 -13.04
CA ILE A 250 -20.02 -12.41 -12.69
C ILE A 250 -21.21 -13.40 -12.64
N GLU A 251 -22.33 -13.00 -12.02
CA GLU A 251 -23.54 -13.83 -11.96
C GLU A 251 -24.11 -14.14 -13.35
N GLU A 252 -24.17 -13.15 -14.24
CA GLU A 252 -24.70 -13.32 -15.58
C GLU A 252 -23.81 -14.24 -16.43
N VAL A 253 -22.49 -14.08 -16.32
CA VAL A 253 -21.53 -14.97 -16.99
C VAL A 253 -21.65 -16.40 -16.43
N ALA A 254 -21.72 -16.56 -15.11
CA ALA A 254 -21.85 -17.87 -14.47
C ALA A 254 -23.12 -18.62 -14.92
N LYS A 255 -24.25 -17.90 -15.11
CA LYS A 255 -25.51 -18.46 -15.60
C LYS A 255 -25.44 -18.87 -17.08
N ARG A 256 -24.80 -18.06 -17.93
CA ARG A 256 -24.71 -18.28 -19.39
C ARG A 256 -23.61 -19.25 -19.82
N ARG A 257 -22.59 -19.45 -18.99
CA ARG A 257 -21.44 -20.32 -19.24
C ARG A 257 -21.20 -21.21 -18.03
N ARG A 258 -22.04 -22.24 -17.88
CA ARG A 258 -21.99 -23.16 -16.74
C ARG A 258 -20.75 -24.05 -16.71
N ASP A 259 -20.09 -24.18 -17.86
CA ASP A 259 -18.83 -24.86 -18.07
C ASP A 259 -17.60 -24.01 -17.71
N TRP A 260 -17.76 -22.69 -17.51
CA TRP A 260 -16.67 -21.80 -17.10
C TRP A 260 -16.68 -21.64 -15.58
N HIS A 261 -15.52 -21.81 -14.96
CA HIS A 261 -15.41 -21.82 -13.51
C HIS A 261 -14.64 -20.59 -12.98
N TRP A 262 -15.29 -19.80 -12.14
CA TRP A 262 -14.64 -18.67 -11.48
C TRP A 262 -13.84 -19.15 -10.27
N MET A 263 -12.57 -18.77 -10.18
CA MET A 263 -11.72 -18.98 -9.02
C MET A 263 -11.41 -17.64 -8.36
N LEU A 264 -12.05 -17.37 -7.22
CA LEU A 264 -11.96 -16.11 -6.49
C LEU A 264 -11.13 -16.29 -5.21
N VAL A 265 -9.92 -15.75 -5.21
CA VAL A 265 -8.94 -15.84 -4.12
C VAL A 265 -8.80 -14.50 -3.43
N GLY A 266 -9.13 -14.44 -2.14
CA GLY A 266 -8.95 -13.23 -1.33
C GLY A 266 -9.97 -13.05 -0.21
N LEU A 267 -9.84 -11.95 0.52
CA LEU A 267 -10.76 -11.60 1.60
C LEU A 267 -12.11 -11.18 1.02
N ARG A 268 -13.17 -11.86 1.44
CA ARG A 268 -14.53 -11.64 0.96
C ARG A 268 -15.31 -10.69 1.86
N SER A 269 -15.81 -9.60 1.28
CA SER A 269 -16.77 -8.73 1.94
C SER A 269 -18.19 -9.32 1.92
N ASN A 270 -19.04 -8.85 2.82
CA ASN A 270 -20.46 -9.26 2.86
C ASN A 270 -21.29 -8.75 1.67
N LEU A 271 -20.74 -7.81 0.88
CA LEU A 271 -21.37 -7.24 -0.32
C LEU A 271 -21.26 -8.18 -1.51
N VAL A 272 -20.27 -9.06 -1.52
CA VAL A 272 -20.05 -10.01 -2.61
C VAL A 272 -20.80 -11.29 -2.29
N ARG A 273 -22.00 -11.43 -2.84
CA ARG A 273 -22.85 -12.62 -2.72
C ARG A 273 -23.20 -13.11 -4.11
N ILE A 274 -22.64 -14.26 -4.46
CA ILE A 274 -22.87 -14.95 -5.73
C ILE A 274 -23.20 -16.39 -5.34
N ASP A 275 -24.34 -16.88 -5.79
CA ASP A 275 -24.79 -18.25 -5.59
C ASP A 275 -24.87 -18.96 -6.94
N ALA A 276 -23.76 -19.61 -7.31
CA ALA A 276 -23.63 -20.36 -8.56
C ALA A 276 -22.64 -21.52 -8.38
N PRO A 277 -22.94 -22.72 -8.91
CA PRO A 277 -22.12 -23.93 -8.71
C PRO A 277 -20.74 -23.85 -9.39
N ASN A 278 -20.58 -22.94 -10.34
CA ASN A 278 -19.33 -22.67 -11.06
C ASN A 278 -18.60 -21.42 -10.55
N VAL A 279 -18.88 -20.96 -9.32
CA VAL A 279 -18.16 -19.86 -8.67
C VAL A 279 -17.55 -20.34 -7.36
N HIS A 280 -16.21 -20.39 -7.33
CA HIS A 280 -15.43 -20.96 -6.23
C HIS A 280 -14.75 -19.87 -5.43
N PHE A 281 -15.09 -19.76 -4.14
CA PHE A 281 -14.45 -18.85 -3.21
C PHE A 281 -13.39 -19.59 -2.39
N LEU A 282 -12.11 -19.32 -2.62
CA LEU A 282 -11.00 -20.03 -1.95
C LEU A 282 -10.48 -19.30 -0.70
N GLY A 283 -11.00 -18.10 -0.42
CA GLY A 283 -10.58 -17.28 0.71
C GLY A 283 -9.18 -16.65 0.53
N PRO A 284 -8.68 -15.93 1.55
CA PRO A 284 -7.38 -15.27 1.48
C PRO A 284 -6.24 -16.29 1.55
N LYS A 285 -5.18 -16.06 0.77
CA LYS A 285 -3.97 -16.89 0.72
C LYS A 285 -2.72 -16.07 1.03
N PRO A 286 -1.67 -16.67 1.63
CA PRO A 286 -0.38 -16.03 1.76
C PRO A 286 0.16 -15.55 0.40
N TYR A 287 0.78 -14.37 0.38
CA TYR A 287 1.33 -13.79 -0.85
C TYR A 287 2.31 -14.76 -1.56
N SER A 288 3.08 -15.51 -0.77
CA SER A 288 4.05 -16.50 -1.26
C SER A 288 3.42 -17.64 -2.06
N GLU A 289 2.13 -17.94 -1.86
CA GLU A 289 1.42 -19.05 -2.50
C GLU A 289 0.67 -18.64 -3.77
N LEU A 290 0.47 -17.33 -3.99
CA LEU A 290 -0.32 -16.80 -5.12
C LEU A 290 0.15 -17.28 -6.51
N PRO A 291 1.45 -17.46 -6.80
CA PRO A 291 1.90 -18.01 -8.08
C PRO A 291 1.31 -19.40 -8.41
N ALA A 292 1.03 -20.22 -7.38
CA ALA A 292 0.44 -21.56 -7.57
C ALA A 292 -1.04 -21.51 -8.01
N TYR A 293 -1.72 -20.40 -7.73
CA TYR A 293 -3.09 -20.13 -8.19
C TYR A 293 -3.11 -19.55 -9.60
N VAL A 294 -2.19 -18.63 -9.93
CA VAL A 294 -2.09 -18.05 -11.29
C VAL A 294 -1.81 -19.13 -12.35
N ARG A 295 -1.12 -20.22 -11.99
CA ARG A 295 -0.88 -21.34 -12.91
C ARG A 295 -2.17 -22.02 -13.43
N GLN A 296 -3.28 -21.88 -12.71
CA GLN A 296 -4.57 -22.50 -13.04
C GLN A 296 -5.49 -21.60 -13.87
N THR A 297 -5.07 -20.37 -14.19
CA THR A 297 -5.87 -19.36 -14.89
C THR A 297 -5.36 -19.12 -16.30
#